data_AF-Q9PLC7-F1
#
_entry.id   AF-Q9PLC7-F1
#
_cell.length_a   1.000
_cell.length_b   1.000
_cell.length_c   1.000
_cell.angle_alpha   90.00
_cell.angle_beta   90.00
_cell.angle_gamma   90.00
#
_symmetry.space_group_name_H-M   'P 1'
#
loop_
_entity.id
_entity.type
_entity.pdbx_description
1 polymer ?
#
loop_
_entity_poly.entity_id
_entity_poly.type
_entity_poly.pdbx_seq_one_letter_code
_entity_poly.pdbx_strand_id
1 'polypeptide(L)'
;MRFLLALFSLILVLPTTEAFSQEERQCPQEVEEDSRGKGKDTCVFYSYEQALRHAREHDKLTLVVLLDRSEGFSFELLYEVASSMEDSLLAEFADFVVLARTGVVPLIYPPIQDPMIGEITAFLAAFPDQEFPEQPAIITIAVGDTSAEIMDITLIPQVSEDIK
;
A
#
# COMPACT_ATOMS: atom_id res chain seq x y z
N MET A 1 -34.83 3.62 9.94
CA MET A 1 -34.30 4.50 8.87
C MET A 1 -34.07 5.91 9.41
N ARG A 2 -33.06 6.10 10.27
CA ARG A 2 -32.67 7.42 10.82
C ARG A 2 -31.14 7.65 10.86
N PHE A 3 -30.35 6.60 10.73
CA PHE A 3 -28.87 6.68 10.71
C PHE A 3 -28.28 7.15 9.38
N LEU A 4 -28.94 6.88 8.25
CA LEU A 4 -28.44 7.28 6.93
C LEU A 4 -28.44 8.80 6.71
N LEU A 5 -29.31 9.55 7.39
CA LEU A 5 -29.36 11.02 7.26
C LEU A 5 -28.23 11.72 8.03
N ALA A 6 -27.69 11.10 9.09
CA ALA A 6 -26.57 11.67 9.84
C ALA A 6 -25.26 11.62 9.04
N LEU A 7 -25.06 10.55 8.26
CA LEU A 7 -23.86 10.36 7.44
C LEU A 7 -23.77 11.37 6.28
N PHE A 8 -24.90 11.72 5.67
CA PHE A 8 -24.97 12.77 4.64
C PHE A 8 -24.71 14.18 5.19
N SER A 9 -24.94 14.42 6.49
CA SER A 9 -24.67 15.73 7.09
C SER A 9 -23.17 16.00 7.32
N LEU A 10 -22.34 14.94 7.39
CA LEU A 10 -20.91 15.06 7.64
C LEU A 10 -20.13 15.51 6.39
N ILE A 11 -20.65 15.23 5.20
CA ILE A 11 -19.98 15.51 3.91
C ILE A 11 -20.01 17.02 3.57
N LEU A 12 -20.85 17.82 4.24
CA LEU A 12 -21.03 19.25 3.96
C LEU A 12 -20.13 20.20 4.77
N VAL A 13 -19.20 19.70 5.59
CA VAL A 13 -18.33 20.52 6.47
C VAL A 13 -16.84 20.28 6.20
N LEU A 14 -16.43 20.19 4.94
CA LEU A 14 -15.01 20.31 4.59
C LEU A 14 -14.73 21.76 4.14
N PRO A 15 -13.92 22.53 4.90
CA PRO A 15 -13.49 23.84 4.45
C PRO A 15 -12.47 23.68 3.31
N THR A 16 -12.72 24.40 2.24
CA THR A 16 -11.74 24.68 1.18
C THR A 16 -10.67 25.62 1.73
N THR A 17 -9.45 25.12 1.89
CA THR A 17 -8.28 25.98 2.08
C THR A 17 -7.16 25.57 1.13
N GLU A 18 -7.09 26.28 0.02
CA GLU A 18 -5.83 26.61 -0.64
C GLU A 18 -4.96 27.43 0.33
N ALA A 19 -3.69 27.06 0.52
CA ALA A 19 -2.55 27.99 0.58
C ALA A 19 -1.25 27.24 0.88
N PHE A 20 -0.32 27.34 -0.07
CA PHE A 20 1.12 27.11 0.07
C PHE A 20 1.69 27.67 1.39
N SER A 21 2.55 26.90 2.04
CA SER A 21 3.75 27.47 2.67
C SER A 21 4.90 26.47 2.63
N GLN A 22 5.89 26.88 1.86
CA GLN A 22 7.19 26.28 1.62
C GLN A 22 8.08 26.52 2.85
N GLU A 23 8.66 25.46 3.43
CA GLU A 23 9.91 25.60 4.18
C GLU A 23 10.80 24.37 3.96
N GLU A 24 11.84 24.58 3.15
CA GLU A 24 12.96 23.67 2.92
C GLU A 24 13.67 23.35 4.24
N ARG A 25 13.86 22.06 4.57
CA ARG A 25 15.05 21.59 5.31
C ARG A 25 15.51 20.20 4.85
N GLN A 26 16.47 20.25 3.94
CA GLN A 26 17.67 19.40 3.79
C GLN A 26 17.67 18.03 4.49
N CYS A 27 17.77 16.97 3.68
CA CYS A 27 18.34 15.68 4.08
C CYS A 27 19.75 15.85 4.66
N PRO A 28 20.14 14.98 5.60
CA PRO A 28 21.16 14.01 5.22
C PRO A 28 20.77 12.57 5.57
N GLN A 29 21.09 11.72 4.60
CA GLN A 29 21.16 10.26 4.67
C GLN A 29 22.33 9.87 5.58
N GLU A 30 22.09 9.06 6.62
CA GLU A 30 23.13 8.23 7.25
C GLU A 30 22.49 7.02 7.95
N VAL A 31 23.13 5.88 7.72
CA VAL A 31 22.77 4.54 8.17
C VAL A 31 23.13 4.39 9.64
N GLU A 32 22.17 4.03 10.50
CA GLU A 32 22.47 3.36 11.77
C GLU A 32 21.48 2.20 11.98
N GLU A 33 22.02 0.98 11.85
CA GLU A 33 21.53 -0.20 12.55
C GLU A 33 21.55 0.06 14.07
N ASP A 34 20.58 -0.57 14.74
CA ASP A 34 20.47 -0.72 16.19
C ASP A 34 19.78 0.44 16.94
N SER A 35 18.45 0.40 16.92
CA SER A 35 17.61 1.04 17.94
C SER A 35 16.37 0.20 18.19
N ARG A 36 16.37 -0.56 19.30
CA ARG A 36 15.14 -0.96 20.02
C ARG A 36 14.48 0.29 20.60
N GLY A 37 14.02 1.19 19.74
CA GLY A 37 13.29 2.39 20.07
C GLY A 37 11.97 2.29 19.35
N LYS A 38 10.89 2.16 20.12
CA LYS A 38 9.47 2.27 19.75
C LYS A 38 9.30 2.89 18.35
N GLY A 39 9.34 2.04 17.32
CA GLY A 39 9.13 2.47 15.95
C GLY A 39 7.76 3.10 15.87
N LYS A 40 7.59 4.10 15.01
CA LYS A 40 6.24 4.37 14.52
C LYS A 40 5.70 3.03 14.02
N ASP A 41 4.57 2.57 14.55
CA ASP A 41 3.88 1.41 14.01
C ASP A 41 3.43 1.82 12.61
N THR A 42 4.23 1.48 11.61
CA THR A 42 3.92 1.79 10.22
C THR A 42 2.84 0.85 9.77
N CYS A 43 1.79 1.36 9.11
CA CYS A 43 0.76 0.52 8.52
C CYS A 43 1.06 0.17 7.05
N VAL A 44 2.26 0.48 6.55
CA VAL A 44 2.70 0.14 5.18
C VAL A 44 3.70 -1.01 5.22
N PHE A 45 3.41 -2.09 4.48
CA PHE A 45 4.17 -3.32 4.46
C PHE A 45 4.58 -3.71 3.03
N TYR A 46 5.63 -4.52 2.92
CA TYR A 46 6.11 -5.08 1.64
C TYR A 46 5.86 -6.60 1.53
N SER A 47 5.26 -7.19 2.56
CA SER A 47 4.91 -8.61 2.61
C SER A 47 3.45 -8.76 3.04
N TYR A 48 2.69 -9.49 2.24
CA TYR A 48 1.29 -9.79 2.54
C TYR A 48 1.15 -10.54 3.87
N GLU A 49 2.02 -11.50 4.16
CA GLU A 49 1.93 -12.28 5.40
C GLU A 49 2.22 -11.45 6.65
N GLN A 50 3.19 -10.53 6.56
CA GLN A 50 3.52 -9.65 7.68
C GLN A 50 2.36 -8.68 7.95
N ALA A 51 1.80 -8.09 6.90
CA ALA A 51 0.64 -7.21 7.00
C ALA A 51 -0.58 -7.95 7.55
N LEU A 52 -0.86 -9.16 7.10
CA LEU A 52 -1.96 -9.97 7.61
C LEU A 52 -1.80 -10.34 9.08
N ARG A 53 -0.57 -10.65 9.51
CA ARG A 53 -0.28 -10.89 10.92
C ARG A 53 -0.52 -9.62 11.74
N HIS A 54 0.04 -8.49 11.29
CA HIS A 54 -0.12 -7.21 11.97
C HIS A 54 -1.59 -6.79 12.07
N ALA A 55 -2.34 -6.93 10.98
CA ALA A 55 -3.76 -6.63 10.90
C ALA A 55 -4.55 -7.43 11.95
N ARG A 56 -4.26 -8.71 12.12
CA ARG A 56 -4.90 -9.56 13.13
C ARG A 56 -4.48 -9.22 14.56
N GLU A 57 -3.22 -8.87 14.77
CA GLU A 57 -2.71 -8.48 16.09
C GLU A 57 -3.29 -7.14 16.57
N HIS A 58 -3.69 -6.27 15.64
CA HIS A 58 -4.22 -4.93 15.90
C HIS A 58 -5.70 -4.77 15.55
N ASP A 59 -6.44 -5.87 15.39
CA ASP A 59 -7.87 -5.90 15.10
C ASP A 59 -8.28 -5.05 13.87
N LYS A 60 -7.40 -4.96 12.86
CA LYS A 60 -7.69 -4.32 11.57
C LYS A 60 -8.66 -5.19 10.80
N LEU A 61 -9.60 -4.54 10.11
CA LEU A 61 -10.68 -5.21 9.38
C LEU A 61 -10.31 -5.47 7.93
N THR A 62 -9.32 -4.76 7.39
CA THR A 62 -9.05 -4.72 5.96
C THR A 62 -7.56 -4.66 5.69
N LEU A 63 -7.15 -5.28 4.58
CA LEU A 63 -5.86 -5.06 3.95
C LEU A 63 -6.09 -4.43 2.57
N VAL A 64 -5.32 -3.39 2.27
CA VAL A 64 -5.30 -2.77 0.95
C VAL A 64 -3.97 -3.10 0.29
N VAL A 65 -4.01 -3.95 -0.73
CA VAL A 65 -2.82 -4.38 -1.47
C VAL A 65 -2.72 -3.59 -2.77
N LEU A 66 -1.69 -2.77 -2.89
CA LEU A 66 -1.28 -2.12 -4.13
C LEU A 66 -0.37 -3.07 -4.90
N LEU A 67 -0.91 -3.72 -5.91
CA LEU A 67 -0.21 -4.71 -6.72
C LEU A 67 0.16 -4.10 -8.08
N ASP A 68 1.43 -4.19 -8.46
CA ASP A 68 1.82 -4.08 -9.86
C ASP A 68 2.68 -5.26 -10.30
N ARG A 69 2.26 -5.88 -11.40
CA ARG A 69 2.93 -7.02 -12.04
C ARG A 69 3.56 -6.64 -13.38
N SER A 70 3.36 -5.40 -13.82
CA SER A 70 3.97 -4.87 -15.02
C SER A 70 5.48 -4.73 -14.84
N GLU A 71 6.21 -4.61 -15.97
CA GLU A 71 7.63 -4.26 -15.93
C GLU A 71 7.88 -2.75 -15.87
N GLY A 72 6.80 -1.93 -15.87
CA GLY A 72 6.86 -0.52 -16.22
C GLY A 72 6.41 0.47 -15.13
N PHE A 73 5.94 0.02 -13.98
CA PHE A 73 5.52 0.91 -12.90
C PHE A 73 6.57 0.93 -11.77
N SER A 74 6.87 2.14 -11.28
CA SER A 74 7.84 2.31 -10.19
C SER A 74 7.18 2.02 -8.85
N PHE A 75 7.77 1.10 -8.10
CA PHE A 75 7.43 0.80 -6.72
C PHE A 75 7.24 2.08 -5.88
N GLU A 76 8.06 3.10 -6.14
CA GLU A 76 8.01 4.41 -5.50
C GLU A 76 6.63 5.06 -5.60
N LEU A 77 5.96 5.01 -6.76
CA LEU A 77 4.65 5.64 -6.92
C LEU A 77 3.59 4.95 -6.07
N LEU A 78 3.58 3.61 -6.05
CA LEU A 78 2.64 2.86 -5.22
C LEU A 78 2.97 3.02 -3.73
N TYR A 79 4.25 3.13 -3.38
CA TYR A 79 4.68 3.43 -2.03
C TYR A 79 4.25 4.82 -1.56
N GLU A 80 4.37 5.84 -2.41
CA GLU A 80 3.87 7.19 -2.12
C GLU A 80 2.35 7.19 -1.88
N VAL A 81 1.60 6.44 -2.70
CA VAL A 81 0.15 6.26 -2.51
C VAL A 81 -0.14 5.60 -1.16
N ALA A 82 0.51 4.48 -0.83
CA ALA A 82 0.33 3.82 0.47
C ALA A 82 0.69 4.73 1.64
N SER A 83 1.81 5.46 1.54
CA SER A 83 2.26 6.40 2.57
C SER A 83 1.27 7.55 2.75
N SER A 84 0.65 8.04 1.68
CA SER A 84 -0.39 9.06 1.77
C SER A 84 -1.67 8.55 2.46
N MET A 85 -1.95 7.25 2.35
CA MET A 85 -3.09 6.61 3.01
C MET A 85 -2.81 6.29 4.49
N GLU A 86 -1.54 6.09 4.86
CA GLU A 86 -1.11 5.91 6.25
C GLU A 86 -1.46 7.13 7.12
N ASP A 87 -1.35 8.33 6.57
CA ASP A 87 -1.74 9.57 7.27
C ASP A 87 -3.27 9.81 7.31
N SER A 88 -4.07 8.91 6.71
CA SER A 88 -5.52 9.03 6.60
C SER A 88 -6.27 8.24 7.67
N LEU A 89 -7.57 8.54 7.86
CA LEU A 89 -8.45 7.77 8.73
C LEU A 89 -8.58 6.28 8.33
N LEU A 90 -8.21 5.93 7.09
CA LEU A 90 -8.23 4.53 6.65
C LEU A 90 -7.21 3.69 7.42
N ALA A 91 -6.08 4.28 7.83
CA ALA A 91 -5.04 3.60 8.60
C ALA A 91 -5.53 3.10 9.97
N GLU A 92 -6.63 3.65 10.50
CA GLU A 92 -7.23 3.10 11.73
C GLU A 92 -7.81 1.70 11.51
N PHE A 93 -8.32 1.41 10.30
CA PHE A 93 -9.07 0.19 9.99
C PHE A 93 -8.36 -0.75 9.01
N ALA A 94 -7.35 -0.25 8.30
CA ALA A 94 -6.65 -0.96 7.25
C ALA A 94 -5.13 -0.86 7.40
N ASP A 95 -4.48 -1.96 7.03
CA ASP A 95 -3.05 -1.96 6.71
C ASP A 95 -2.86 -1.98 5.19
N PHE A 96 -1.77 -1.39 4.72
CA PHE A 96 -1.44 -1.21 3.32
C PHE A 96 -0.26 -2.11 2.94
N VAL A 97 -0.33 -2.75 1.79
CA VAL A 97 0.75 -3.60 1.28
C VAL A 97 1.13 -3.13 -0.11
N VAL A 98 2.42 -2.93 -0.35
CA VAL A 98 2.94 -2.53 -1.66
C VAL A 98 3.69 -3.72 -2.26
N LEU A 99 3.14 -4.27 -3.35
CA LEU A 99 3.68 -5.42 -4.07
C LEU A 99 3.98 -5.02 -5.50
N ALA A 100 5.17 -4.46 -5.72
CA ALA A 100 5.66 -4.08 -7.04
C ALA A 100 7.17 -4.33 -7.13
N ARG A 101 7.67 -4.53 -8.35
CA ARG A 101 9.11 -4.65 -8.58
C ARG A 101 9.77 -3.30 -8.28
N THR A 102 10.89 -3.33 -7.56
CA THR A 102 11.68 -2.13 -7.26
C THR A 102 12.45 -1.64 -8.47
N GLY A 103 12.66 -2.49 -9.49
CA GLY A 103 13.35 -2.13 -10.74
C GLY A 103 14.86 -1.89 -10.58
N VAL A 104 15.36 -1.80 -9.35
CA VAL A 104 16.78 -1.64 -9.03
C VAL A 104 17.39 -3.02 -8.83
N VAL A 105 17.88 -3.63 -9.92
CA VAL A 105 18.78 -4.78 -9.80
C VAL A 105 20.18 -4.22 -9.54
N PRO A 106 20.74 -4.36 -8.32
CA PRO A 106 22.10 -3.90 -8.05
C PRO A 106 23.07 -4.58 -9.03
N LEU A 107 24.04 -3.83 -9.55
CA LEU A 107 25.09 -4.33 -10.46
C LEU A 107 26.15 -5.16 -9.71
N ILE A 108 25.70 -6.17 -8.99
CA ILE A 108 26.51 -7.14 -8.25
C ILE A 108 26.53 -8.48 -8.99
N TYR A 109 27.66 -9.19 -8.92
CA TYR A 109 27.81 -10.49 -9.59
C TYR A 109 28.00 -11.62 -8.55
N PRO A 110 27.16 -12.67 -8.57
CA PRO A 110 26.03 -12.88 -9.48
C PRO A 110 24.88 -11.88 -9.23
N PRO A 111 24.06 -11.58 -10.26
CA PRO A 111 22.92 -10.70 -10.09
C PRO A 111 21.97 -11.26 -9.03
N ILE A 112 21.64 -10.43 -8.04
CA ILE A 112 20.62 -10.76 -7.05
C ILE A 112 19.27 -10.38 -7.66
N GLN A 113 18.33 -11.34 -7.63
CA GLN A 113 16.96 -11.09 -8.08
C GLN A 113 16.25 -10.14 -7.12
N ASP A 114 15.33 -9.34 -7.64
CA ASP A 114 14.50 -8.44 -6.83
C ASP A 114 13.71 -9.26 -5.79
N PRO A 115 13.88 -9.00 -4.48
CA PRO A 115 13.18 -9.73 -3.42
C PRO A 115 11.66 -9.59 -3.53
N MET A 116 11.15 -8.50 -4.11
CA MET A 116 9.71 -8.29 -4.28
C MET A 116 9.05 -9.32 -5.19
N ILE A 117 9.81 -9.97 -6.07
CA ILE A 117 9.30 -11.08 -6.89
C ILE A 117 8.82 -12.24 -6.01
N GLY A 118 9.54 -12.52 -4.92
CA GLY A 118 9.18 -13.53 -3.94
C GLY A 118 7.87 -13.19 -3.23
N GLU A 119 7.74 -11.95 -2.75
CA GLU A 119 6.55 -11.47 -2.05
C GLU A 119 5.30 -11.44 -2.96
N ILE A 120 5.45 -10.99 -4.21
CA ILE A 120 4.38 -11.05 -5.21
C ILE A 120 3.96 -12.50 -5.45
N THR A 121 4.92 -13.41 -5.62
CA THR A 121 4.61 -14.83 -5.86
C THR A 121 3.90 -15.47 -4.67
N ALA A 122 4.34 -15.17 -3.44
CA ALA A 122 3.71 -15.65 -2.22
C ALA A 122 2.27 -15.14 -2.08
N PHE A 123 2.03 -13.86 -2.40
CA PHE A 123 0.69 -13.28 -2.41
C PHE A 123 -0.24 -13.97 -3.41
N LEU A 124 0.21 -14.16 -4.66
CA LEU A 124 -0.59 -14.83 -5.70
C LEU A 124 -0.90 -16.28 -5.31
N ALA A 125 0.06 -16.98 -4.72
CA ALA A 125 -0.11 -18.35 -4.25
C ALA A 125 -1.10 -18.48 -3.09
N ALA A 126 -1.33 -17.42 -2.31
CA ALA A 126 -2.33 -17.41 -1.24
C ALA A 126 -3.78 -17.40 -1.78
N PHE A 127 -3.98 -17.02 -3.05
CA PHE A 127 -5.29 -16.95 -3.71
C PHE A 127 -5.25 -17.66 -5.08
N PRO A 128 -5.07 -18.99 -5.10
CA PRO A 128 -4.82 -19.74 -6.35
C PRO A 128 -6.00 -19.75 -7.32
N ASP A 129 -7.22 -19.53 -6.81
CA ASP A 129 -8.45 -19.49 -7.62
C ASP A 129 -8.79 -18.08 -8.14
N GLN A 130 -7.98 -17.07 -7.79
CA GLN A 130 -8.20 -15.68 -8.20
C GLN A 130 -7.36 -15.33 -9.43
N GLU A 131 -8.01 -14.73 -10.43
CA GLU A 131 -7.31 -14.09 -11.54
C GLU A 131 -6.91 -12.66 -11.15
N PHE A 132 -5.61 -12.37 -11.25
CA PHE A 132 -5.05 -11.04 -10.98
C PHE A 132 -4.65 -10.34 -12.28
N PRO A 133 -4.91 -9.02 -12.40
CA PRO A 133 -4.50 -8.26 -13.57
C PRO A 133 -2.96 -8.18 -13.68
N GLU A 134 -2.47 -7.97 -14.90
CA GLU A 134 -1.06 -7.64 -15.14
C GLU A 134 -0.77 -6.15 -14.89
N GLN A 135 -1.81 -5.31 -15.00
CA GLN A 135 -1.74 -3.87 -14.78
C GLN A 135 -1.77 -3.54 -13.28
N PRO A 136 -1.29 -2.36 -12.88
CA PRO A 136 -1.40 -1.90 -11.50
C PRO A 136 -2.85 -1.91 -11.01
N ALA A 137 -3.05 -2.44 -9.81
CA ALA A 137 -4.36 -2.64 -9.21
C ALA A 137 -4.33 -2.42 -7.69
N ILE A 138 -5.47 -2.02 -7.16
CA ILE A 138 -5.77 -1.98 -5.73
C ILE A 138 -6.65 -3.19 -5.45
N ILE A 139 -6.20 -4.04 -4.53
CA ILE A 139 -6.93 -5.23 -4.09
C ILE A 139 -7.33 -5.02 -2.64
N THR A 140 -8.63 -5.11 -2.37
CA THR A 140 -9.17 -4.98 -1.02
C THR A 140 -9.44 -6.37 -0.46
N ILE A 141 -8.91 -6.65 0.71
CA ILE A 141 -9.02 -7.96 1.37
C ILE A 141 -9.67 -7.76 2.74
N ALA A 142 -10.74 -8.49 3.00
CA ALA A 142 -11.32 -8.58 4.34
C ALA A 142 -10.47 -9.50 5.21
N VAL A 143 -10.12 -9.03 6.40
CA VAL A 143 -9.33 -9.78 7.37
C VAL A 143 -10.27 -10.47 8.35
N GLY A 144 -10.21 -11.79 8.39
CA GLY A 144 -10.83 -12.61 9.44
C GLY A 144 -9.79 -13.24 10.36
N ASP A 145 -10.26 -13.79 11.49
CA ASP A 145 -9.41 -14.44 12.49
C ASP A 145 -8.59 -15.60 11.89
N THR A 146 -9.21 -16.36 10.99
CA THR A 146 -8.61 -17.57 10.39
C THR A 146 -8.59 -17.55 8.87
N SER A 147 -9.32 -16.64 8.24
CA SER A 147 -9.38 -16.47 6.78
C SER A 147 -9.01 -15.05 6.36
N ALA A 148 -8.75 -14.88 5.07
CA ALA A 148 -8.64 -13.61 4.40
C ALA A 148 -9.32 -13.76 3.05
N GLU A 149 -10.20 -12.83 2.69
CA GLU A 149 -11.05 -12.95 1.49
C GLU A 149 -10.90 -11.70 0.63
N ILE A 150 -10.68 -11.90 -0.67
CA ILE A 150 -10.64 -10.79 -1.62
C ILE A 150 -12.06 -10.27 -1.81
N MET A 151 -12.25 -8.99 -1.50
CA MET A 151 -13.54 -8.31 -1.61
C MET A 151 -13.69 -7.61 -2.96
N ASP A 152 -12.61 -6.98 -3.43
CA ASP A 152 -12.62 -6.23 -4.68
C ASP A 152 -11.22 -6.13 -5.30
N ILE A 153 -11.18 -6.01 -6.63
CA ILE A 153 -9.98 -5.72 -7.41
C ILE A 153 -10.31 -4.55 -8.35
N THR A 154 -9.70 -3.40 -8.09
CA THR A 154 -9.87 -2.19 -8.87
C THR A 154 -8.57 -1.84 -9.60
N LEU A 155 -8.64 -1.65 -10.92
CA LEU A 155 -7.48 -1.24 -11.72
C LEU A 155 -7.11 0.23 -11.45
N ILE A 156 -5.82 0.52 -11.38
CA ILE A 156 -5.31 1.89 -11.34
C ILE A 156 -5.20 2.39 -12.78
N PRO A 157 -5.93 3.46 -13.18
CA PRO A 157 -5.83 3.99 -14.52
C PRO A 157 -4.41 4.44 -14.82
N GLN A 158 -3.83 3.93 -15.90
CA GLN A 158 -2.57 4.48 -16.40
C GLN A 158 -2.87 5.80 -17.09
N VAL A 159 -2.29 6.88 -16.58
CA VAL A 159 -2.29 8.16 -17.29
C VAL A 159 -1.31 7.99 -18.44
N SER A 160 -1.82 7.65 -19.62
CA SER A 160 -1.06 7.77 -20.85
C SER A 160 -0.72 9.24 -21.02
N GLU A 161 0.53 9.63 -20.77
CA GLU A 161 1.06 10.88 -21.28
C GLU A 161 1.05 10.77 -22.81
N ASP A 162 -0.05 11.17 -23.43
CA ASP A 162 -0.11 11.45 -24.86
C ASP A 162 0.83 12.63 -25.13
N ILE A 163 2.10 12.32 -25.37
CA ILE A 163 3.08 13.27 -25.88
C ILE A 163 2.61 13.66 -27.28
N LYS A 164 2.05 14.87 -27.39
CA LYS A 164 1.81 15.57 -28.65
C LYS A 164 3.06 16.30 -29.13
#